data_AF-A0A355UIZ9-F1
#
_entry.id   AF-A0A355UIZ9-F1
#
_cell.length_a   1.000
_cell.length_b   1.000
_cell.length_c   1.000
_cell.angle_alpha   90.00
_cell.angle_beta   90.00
_cell.angle_gamma   90.00
#
_symmetry.space_group_name_H-M   'P 1'
#
loop_
_entity.id
_entity.type
_entity.pdbx_description
1 polymer ?
#
loop_
_entity_poly.entity_id
_entity_poly.type
_entity_poly.pdbx_seq_one_letter_code
_entity_poly.pdbx_strand_id
1 'polypeptide(L)' 'MNVQEKAIARKLFQNRILKSDGQAFEDIFTEVMNYSERDFQSIKPWGNIGDRKNDGYIKTKGIFYQVYAPED' A
#
# COMPACT_ATOMS: atom_id res chain seq x y z
N MET A 1 -10.74 20.64 -3.87
CA MET A 1 -9.90 21.04 -2.72
C MET A 1 -9.17 22.33 -3.01
N ASN A 2 -9.30 23.32 -2.13
CA ASN A 2 -8.52 24.57 -2.15
C ASN A 2 -7.07 24.32 -1.68
N VAL A 3 -6.24 25.37 -1.70
CA VAL A 3 -4.81 25.28 -1.33
C VAL A 3 -4.62 24.82 0.11
N GLN A 4 -5.45 25.30 1.05
CA GLN A 4 -5.36 24.96 2.47
C GLN A 4 -5.76 23.51 2.72
N GLU A 5 -6.85 23.05 2.11
CA GLU A 5 -7.29 21.66 2.17
C GLU A 5 -6.22 20.71 1.61
N LYS A 6 -5.56 21.08 0.50
CA LYS A 6 -4.45 20.31 -0.07
C LYS A 6 -3.25 20.25 0.88
N ALA A 7 -2.92 21.36 1.54
CA ALA A 7 -1.83 21.40 2.51
C ALA A 7 -2.12 20.49 3.71
N ILE A 8 -3.35 20.55 4.24
CA ILE A 8 -3.79 19.70 5.36
C ILE A 8 -3.77 18.23 4.96
N ALA A 9 -4.36 17.86 3.82
CA ALA A 9 -4.39 16.47 3.36
C ALA A 9 -2.98 15.88 3.18
N ARG A 10 -2.02 16.66 2.64
CA ARG A 10 -0.62 16.23 2.52
C ARG A 10 0.01 15.95 3.88
N LYS A 11 -0.24 16.80 4.89
CA LYS A 11 0.28 16.60 6.24
C LYS A 11 -0.33 15.40 6.94
N LEU A 12 -1.64 15.19 6.77
CA LEU A 12 -2.33 14.01 7.29
C LEU A 12 -1.80 12.72 6.65
N PHE A 13 -1.63 12.71 5.33
CA PHE A 13 -1.06 11.57 4.61
C PHE A 13 0.37 11.27 5.06
N GLN A 14 1.23 12.30 5.15
CA GLN A 14 2.59 12.15 5.65
C GLN A 14 2.61 11.58 7.08
N ASN A 15 1.73 12.06 7.97
CA ASN A 15 1.64 11.56 9.33
C ASN A 15 1.16 10.11 9.40
N ARG A 16 0.20 9.72 8.54
CA ARG A 16 -0.31 8.34 8.43
C ARG A 16 0.81 7.38 8.03
N ILE A 17 1.59 7.74 7.01
CA ILE A 17 2.73 6.94 6.53
C ILE A 17 3.83 6.82 7.60
N LEU A 18 4.18 7.90 8.28
CA LEU A 18 5.25 7.89 9.28
C LEU A 18 4.90 7.09 10.55
N LYS A 19 3.61 6.85 10.79
CA LYS A 19 3.11 6.11 11.95
C LYS A 19 2.71 4.67 11.62
N SER A 20 2.80 4.27 10.36
CA SER A 20 2.47 2.91 9.93
C SER A 20 3.73 2.06 9.85
N ASP A 21 3.67 0.89 10.46
CA ASP A 21 4.66 -0.19 10.44
C ASP A 21 4.04 -1.46 9.85
N GLY A 22 4.87 -2.46 9.52
CA GLY A 22 4.46 -3.78 9.01
C GLY A 22 3.22 -3.75 8.10
N GLN A 23 2.18 -4.49 8.51
CA GLN A 23 0.91 -4.61 7.78
C GLN A 23 0.19 -3.27 7.57
N ALA A 24 0.26 -2.33 8.53
CA ALA A 24 -0.44 -1.06 8.41
C ALA A 24 0.09 -0.21 7.25
N PHE A 25 1.38 -0.33 6.94
CA PHE A 25 1.98 0.34 5.79
C PHE A 25 1.59 -0.35 4.46
N GLU A 26 1.58 -1.68 4.45
CA GLU A 26 1.10 -2.47 3.30
C GLU A 26 -0.36 -2.16 2.96
N ASP A 27 -1.22 -2.00 3.97
CA ASP A 27 -2.62 -1.62 3.80
C ASP A 27 -2.75 -0.25 3.10
N ILE A 28 -1.93 0.73 3.48
CA ILE A 28 -1.91 2.06 2.84
C ILE A 28 -1.45 1.95 1.38
N PHE A 29 -0.39 1.18 1.12
CA PHE A 29 0.08 0.93 -0.24
C PHE A 29 -1.03 0.30 -1.10
N THR A 30 -1.68 -0.74 -0.58
CA THR A 30 -2.78 -1.46 -1.25
C THR A 30 -3.96 -0.52 -1.55
N GLU A 31 -4.33 0.35 -0.61
CA GLU A 31 -5.38 1.35 -0.81
C GLU A 31 -5.02 2.29 -1.99
N VAL A 32 -3.81 2.85 -1.99
CA VAL A 32 -3.34 3.74 -3.06
C VAL A 32 -3.28 3.03 -4.41
N MET A 33 -2.79 1.80 -4.45
CA MET A 33 -2.68 1.02 -5.69
C MET A 33 -4.06 0.69 -6.28
N ASN A 34 -5.03 0.31 -5.45
CA ASN A 34 -6.40 0.04 -5.90
C ASN A 34 -7.07 1.28 -6.54
N TYR A 35 -6.71 2.50 -6.11
CA TYR A 35 -7.20 3.73 -6.73
C TYR A 35 -6.40 4.16 -7.96
N SER A 36 -5.09 3.92 -7.98
CA SER A 36 -4.18 4.44 -9.00
C SER A 36 -3.98 3.51 -10.20
N GLU A 37 -4.15 2.20 -10.00
CA GLU A 37 -3.88 1.19 -11.00
C GLU A 37 -5.01 0.16 -11.08
N ARG A 38 -5.78 0.20 -12.17
CA ARG A 38 -6.96 -0.65 -12.35
C ARG A 38 -6.61 -2.14 -12.40
N ASP A 39 -5.44 -2.48 -12.93
CA ASP A 39 -5.01 -3.88 -13.10
C ASP A 39 -4.27 -4.43 -11.87
N PHE A 40 -4.11 -3.61 -10.82
CA PHE A 40 -3.48 -4.05 -9.57
C PHE A 40 -4.37 -5.07 -8.85
N GLN A 41 -3.74 -6.11 -8.34
CA GLN A 41 -4.37 -7.11 -7.49
C GLN A 41 -3.50 -7.31 -6.26
N SER A 42 -4.07 -7.06 -5.08
CA SER A 42 -3.44 -7.45 -3.82
C SER A 42 -3.51 -8.96 -3.63
N ILE A 43 -2.50 -9.51 -2.96
CA ILE A 43 -2.49 -10.90 -2.53
C ILE A 43 -2.92 -10.93 -1.07
N LYS A 44 -3.82 -11.86 -0.74
CA LYS A 44 -4.13 -12.17 0.65
C LYS A 44 -3.38 -13.45 1.04
N PRO A 45 -2.71 -13.48 2.20
CA PRO A 45 -2.05 -14.68 2.67
C PRO A 45 -3.07 -15.82 2.83
N TRP A 46 -2.69 -17.03 2.40
CA TRP A 46 -3.58 -18.20 2.49
C TRP A 46 -3.11 -19.16 3.58
N GLY A 47 -3.74 -19.03 4.76
CA GLY A 47 -3.40 -19.83 5.94
C GLY A 47 -1.90 -19.74 6.27
N ASN A 48 -1.30 -20.87 6.63
CA ASN A 48 0.11 -20.92 7.02
C ASN A 48 1.10 -20.82 5.84
N ILE A 49 0.62 -20.81 4.59
CA ILE A 49 1.49 -20.68 3.40
C ILE A 49 1.93 -19.23 3.22
N GLY A 50 1.16 -18.28 3.76
CA GLY A 50 1.37 -16.86 3.56
C GLY A 50 1.07 -16.42 2.12
N ASP A 51 1.60 -15.26 1.77
CA ASP A 51 1.51 -14.58 0.46
C ASP A 51 2.71 -14.89 -0.46
N ARG A 52 3.73 -15.58 0.09
CA ARG A 52 5.02 -15.87 -0.56
C ARG A 52 5.80 -14.62 -0.96
N LYS A 53 5.81 -13.58 -0.10
CA LYS A 53 6.57 -12.34 -0.29
C LYS A 53 6.10 -11.53 -1.51
N ASN A 54 4.81 -11.54 -1.76
CA ASN A 54 4.20 -10.82 -2.85
C ASN A 54 2.89 -10.23 -2.35
N ASP A 55 2.88 -8.94 -2.07
CA ASP A 55 1.74 -8.23 -1.48
C ASP A 55 0.76 -7.76 -2.57
N GLY A 56 1.23 -7.70 -3.83
CA GLY A 56 0.36 -7.43 -4.96
C GLY A 56 1.08 -7.43 -6.30
N TYR A 57 0.33 -7.47 -7.38
CA TYR A 57 0.89 -7.58 -8.73
C TYR A 57 0.01 -6.91 -9.80
N ILE A 58 0.62 -6.58 -10.92
CA ILE A 58 -0.05 -6.11 -12.14
C ILE A 58 0.29 -7.07 -13.27
N LYS A 59 -0.63 -8.01 -13.53
CA LYS A 59 -0.39 -9.11 -14.48
C LYS A 59 -0.06 -8.62 -15.89
N THR A 60 -0.77 -7.60 -16.35
CA THR A 60 -0.63 -7.03 -17.70
C THR A 60 0.73 -6.41 -17.95
N LYS A 61 1.43 -6.00 -16.88
CA LYS A 61 2.76 -5.38 -16.93
C LYS A 61 3.88 -6.31 -16.47
N GLY A 62 3.54 -7.47 -15.92
CA GLY A 62 4.52 -8.39 -15.31
C GLY A 62 5.23 -7.81 -14.08
N ILE A 63 4.57 -6.92 -13.33
CA ILE A 63 5.13 -6.26 -12.15
C ILE A 63 4.59 -6.95 -10.90
N PHE A 64 5.49 -7.21 -9.96
CA PHE A 64 5.19 -7.77 -8.64
C PHE A 64 5.74 -6.82 -7.57
N TYR A 65 4.97 -6.64 -6.50
CA TYR A 65 5.29 -5.74 -5.42
C TYR A 65 5.56 -6.55 -4.16
N GLN A 66 6.69 -6.24 -3.54
CA GLN A 66 6.95 -6.61 -2.18
C GLN A 66 7.14 -5.33 -1.37
N VAL A 67 6.23 -5.09 -0.45
CA VAL A 67 6.09 -3.89 0.35
C VAL A 67 6.74 -4.15 1.70
N TYR A 68 7.77 -3.37 2.00
CA TYR A 68 8.48 -3.46 3.27
C TYR A 68 8.30 -2.17 4.05
N ALA A 69 8.06 -2.32 5.34
CA ALA A 69 8.04 -1.23 6.31
C ALA A 69 8.93 -1.61 7.50
N PRO A 70 9.34 -0.63 8.33
CA PRO A 70 9.91 -0.93 9.62
C PRO A 70 8.97 -1.87 10.40
N GLU A 71 9.57 -2.84 11.08
CA GLU A 71 8.92 -3.72 12.05
C GLU A 71 9.72 -3.57 13.36
N ASP A 72 9.02 -3.57 14.50
CA ASP A 72 9.63 -3.52 15.85
C ASP A 72 10.41 -4.80 16.19
#